data_AF-A0A355GD39-F1
#
_entry.id   AF-A0A355GD39-F1
#
_cell.length_a   1.000
_cell.length_b   1.000
_cell.length_c   1.000
_cell.angle_alpha   90.00
_cell.angle_beta   90.00
_cell.angle_gamma   90.00
#
_symmetry.space_group_name_H-M   'P 1'
#
loop_
_entity.id
_entity.type
_entity.pdbx_description
1 polymer ?
#
loop_
_entity_poly.entity_id
_entity_poly.type
_entity_poly.pdbx_seq_one_letter_code
_entity_poly.pdbx_strand_id
1 'polypeptide(L)'
;ASKEQYAYFYNTARITVNEKWTYTVIDKYDKLHRPPYVAHFQTLSPSSSNPFTFSMINIHTDPDETDQELDVLDDVYRVVANDGSQEDDVILLGDLNVDDQHLGELGRLADIMWTVSKTPTNTRKSKQYDNILFSRRHSQEFTGRTGIYDFRTRFKLSEKEALMVSDHLPVWAEFHLSENGSVRQASAGQPVPR
;
A
#
# COMPACT_ATOMS: atom_id res chain seq x y z
N ALA A 1 -4.47 -16.48 17.16
CA ALA A 1 -5.22 -16.23 15.92
C ALA A 1 -5.88 -14.87 16.03
N SER A 2 -5.48 -13.93 15.17
CA SER A 2 -6.12 -12.61 15.09
C SER A 2 -7.60 -12.76 14.73
N LYS A 3 -8.45 -11.87 15.26
CA LYS A 3 -9.89 -11.82 14.96
C LYS A 3 -10.20 -10.99 13.70
N GLU A 4 -9.17 -10.40 13.11
CA GLU A 4 -9.30 -9.44 12.02
C GLU A 4 -9.06 -10.10 10.66
N GLN A 5 -9.59 -9.47 9.60
CA GLN A 5 -9.40 -9.89 8.23
C GLN A 5 -9.09 -8.67 7.36
N TYR A 6 -8.17 -8.84 6.42
CA TYR A 6 -7.93 -7.85 5.38
C TYR A 6 -8.96 -7.98 4.27
N ALA A 7 -9.36 -6.84 3.70
CA ALA A 7 -10.25 -6.80 2.55
C ALA A 7 -9.85 -5.68 1.59
N TYR A 8 -10.08 -5.92 0.30
CA TYR A 8 -10.02 -4.90 -0.74
C TYR A 8 -11.42 -4.70 -1.31
N PHE A 9 -11.87 -3.44 -1.33
CA PHE A 9 -13.09 -3.04 -2.02
C PHE A 9 -12.72 -2.22 -3.25
N TYR A 10 -13.14 -2.66 -4.42
CA TYR A 10 -12.82 -2.00 -5.68
C TYR A 10 -14.01 -2.03 -6.64
N ASN A 11 -14.05 -1.05 -7.54
CA ASN A 11 -15.07 -0.97 -8.58
C ASN A 11 -14.63 -1.82 -9.79
N THR A 12 -15.33 -2.92 -10.05
CA THR A 12 -15.03 -3.85 -11.15
C THR A 12 -15.18 -3.25 -12.55
N ALA A 13 -15.84 -2.10 -12.69
CA ALA A 13 -15.87 -1.35 -13.94
C ALA A 13 -14.59 -0.51 -14.16
N ARG A 14 -13.70 -0.41 -13.17
CA ARG A 14 -12.49 0.42 -13.21
C ARG A 14 -11.21 -0.32 -12.87
N ILE A 15 -11.29 -1.43 -12.15
CA ILE A 15 -10.15 -2.21 -11.67
C ILE A 15 -10.45 -3.69 -11.91
N THR A 16 -9.45 -4.43 -12.37
CA THR A 16 -9.43 -5.90 -12.32
C THR A 16 -8.35 -6.36 -11.36
N VAL A 17 -8.54 -7.53 -10.75
CA VAL A 17 -7.56 -8.19 -9.88
C VAL A 17 -6.93 -9.36 -10.62
N ASN A 18 -5.65 -9.62 -10.39
CA ASN A 18 -4.97 -10.82 -10.83
C ASN A 18 -4.93 -11.83 -9.67
N GLU A 19 -5.86 -12.79 -9.67
CA GLU A 19 -6.00 -13.78 -8.59
C GLU A 19 -4.75 -14.66 -8.41
N LYS A 20 -3.95 -14.85 -9.47
CA LYS A 20 -2.69 -15.62 -9.37
C LYS A 20 -1.66 -14.95 -8.45
N TRP A 21 -1.68 -13.62 -8.38
CA TRP A 21 -0.78 -12.80 -7.57
C TRP A 21 -1.54 -12.11 -6.43
N THR A 22 -2.55 -12.81 -5.90
CA THR A 22 -3.30 -12.39 -4.72
C THR A 22 -3.12 -13.46 -3.64
N TYR A 23 -2.48 -13.11 -2.53
CA TYR A 23 -2.05 -14.07 -1.52
C TYR A 23 -1.80 -13.41 -0.16
N THR A 24 -1.82 -14.21 0.89
CA THR A 24 -1.31 -13.79 2.20
C THR A 24 0.17 -14.13 2.28
N VAL A 25 0.99 -13.19 2.74
CA VAL A 25 2.44 -13.39 2.93
C VAL A 25 2.68 -14.60 3.84
N ILE A 26 3.61 -15.47 3.45
CA ILE A 26 3.99 -16.61 4.28
C ILE A 26 4.95 -16.13 5.36
N ASP A 27 4.46 -16.02 6.58
CA ASP A 27 5.26 -15.70 7.75
C ASP A 27 5.72 -16.98 8.47
N LYS A 28 6.82 -17.56 7.98
CA LYS A 28 7.35 -18.83 8.51
C LYS A 28 7.82 -18.71 9.96
N TYR A 29 8.23 -17.52 10.39
CA TYR A 29 8.89 -17.30 11.68
C TYR A 29 7.99 -16.59 12.71
N ASP A 30 6.70 -16.39 12.38
CA ASP A 30 5.69 -15.77 13.25
C ASP A 30 6.16 -14.40 13.76
N LYS A 31 6.63 -13.57 12.82
CA LYS A 31 7.18 -12.23 13.06
C LYS A 31 6.20 -11.10 12.85
N LEU A 32 5.09 -11.37 12.17
CA LEU A 32 4.03 -10.42 11.87
C LEU A 32 2.77 -10.86 12.61
N HIS A 33 2.23 -10.00 13.47
CA HIS A 33 1.01 -10.32 14.22
C HIS A 33 -0.15 -10.71 13.28
N ARG A 34 -0.19 -10.05 12.12
CA ARG A 34 -1.05 -10.36 10.99
C ARG A 34 -0.22 -10.34 9.71
N PRO A 35 0.03 -11.51 9.08
CA PRO A 35 0.73 -11.54 7.81
C PRO A 35 -0.02 -10.72 6.73
N PRO A 36 0.65 -9.80 6.01
CA PRO A 36 0.02 -8.92 5.04
C PRO A 36 -0.77 -9.67 3.97
N TYR A 37 -1.89 -9.08 3.55
CA TYR A 37 -2.63 -9.55 2.38
C TYR A 37 -2.20 -8.74 1.16
N VAL A 38 -1.74 -9.43 0.13
CA VAL A 38 -1.23 -8.85 -1.11
C VAL A 38 -2.22 -9.10 -2.22
N ALA A 39 -2.48 -8.08 -3.04
CA ALA A 39 -3.26 -8.22 -4.26
C ALA A 39 -2.67 -7.40 -5.40
N HIS A 40 -2.60 -8.02 -6.58
CA HIS A 40 -2.18 -7.37 -7.81
C HIS A 40 -3.39 -6.85 -8.58
N PHE A 41 -3.38 -5.57 -8.94
CA PHE A 41 -4.46 -4.89 -9.63
C PHE A 41 -4.01 -4.35 -10.98
N GLN A 42 -5.00 -4.08 -11.84
CA GLN A 42 -4.81 -3.37 -13.08
C GLN A 42 -6.00 -2.44 -13.31
N THR A 43 -5.74 -1.24 -13.81
CA THR A 43 -6.80 -0.31 -14.22
C THR A 43 -7.48 -0.77 -15.50
N LEU A 44 -8.78 -0.48 -15.59
CA LEU A 44 -9.56 -0.62 -16.80
C LEU A 44 -9.73 0.77 -17.42
N SER A 45 -8.99 1.02 -18.50
CA SER A 45 -9.04 2.27 -19.25
C SER A 45 -9.26 1.98 -20.74
N PRO A 46 -10.45 2.28 -21.30
CA PRO A 46 -10.74 2.03 -22.71
C PRO A 46 -9.83 2.81 -23.67
N SER A 47 -9.25 3.90 -23.20
CA SER A 47 -8.42 4.81 -24.00
C SER A 47 -6.91 4.67 -23.74
N SER A 48 -6.48 3.79 -22.84
CA SER A 48 -5.05 3.54 -22.58
C SER A 48 -4.61 2.24 -23.23
N SER A 49 -3.56 2.29 -24.05
CA SER A 49 -2.85 1.09 -24.51
C SER A 49 -1.89 0.51 -23.47
N ASN A 50 -1.68 1.22 -22.36
CA ASN A 50 -0.77 0.85 -21.28
C ASN A 50 -1.48 1.07 -19.93
N PRO A 51 -2.36 0.15 -19.48
CA PRO A 51 -3.08 0.31 -18.23
C PRO A 51 -2.12 0.22 -17.04
N PHE A 52 -2.30 1.09 -16.04
CA PHE A 52 -1.54 1.03 -14.79
C PHE A 52 -1.79 -0.31 -14.08
N THR A 53 -0.73 -1.03 -13.77
CA THR A 53 -0.69 -2.24 -12.94
C THR A 53 0.02 -1.90 -11.63
N PHE A 54 -0.36 -2.57 -10.53
CA PHE A 54 0.28 -2.35 -9.24
C PHE A 54 -0.04 -3.48 -8.28
N SER A 55 0.89 -3.75 -7.37
CA SER A 55 0.71 -4.66 -6.24
C SER A 55 0.43 -3.85 -4.98
N MET A 56 -0.62 -4.22 -4.25
CA MET A 56 -0.94 -3.62 -2.95
C MET A 56 -0.58 -4.58 -1.83
N ILE A 57 0.07 -4.08 -0.78
CA ILE A 57 0.33 -4.77 0.48
C ILE A 57 -0.57 -4.13 1.54
N ASN A 58 -1.59 -4.86 2.02
CA ASN A 58 -2.47 -4.40 3.10
C ASN A 58 -1.98 -4.94 4.44
N ILE A 59 -1.69 -4.03 5.37
CA ILE A 59 -1.11 -4.35 6.67
C ILE A 59 -1.80 -3.58 7.81
N HIS A 60 -1.83 -4.23 8.97
CA HIS A 60 -2.24 -3.66 10.24
C HIS A 60 -1.28 -4.22 11.29
N THR A 61 -0.28 -3.43 11.67
CA THR A 61 0.75 -3.84 12.64
C THR A 61 0.18 -3.92 14.05
N ASP A 62 0.77 -4.71 14.94
CA ASP A 62 0.44 -4.65 16.37
C ASP A 62 1.14 -3.44 17.02
N PRO A 63 0.41 -2.55 17.72
CA PRO A 63 1.02 -1.41 18.42
C PRO A 63 2.10 -1.81 19.44
N ASP A 64 2.07 -3.04 19.97
CA ASP A 64 3.06 -3.54 20.94
C ASP A 64 4.31 -4.15 20.26
N GLU A 65 4.29 -4.37 18.94
CA GLU A 65 5.35 -5.05 18.18
C GLU A 65 5.84 -4.26 16.94
N THR A 66 5.49 -2.98 16.82
CA THR A 66 5.75 -2.15 15.62
C THR A 66 7.21 -2.13 15.19
N ASP A 67 8.17 -2.03 16.13
CA ASP A 67 9.61 -2.04 15.79
C ASP A 67 10.00 -3.31 15.02
N GLN A 68 9.54 -4.49 15.47
CA GLN A 68 9.83 -5.75 14.79
C GLN A 68 9.07 -5.86 13.46
N GLU A 69 7.77 -5.53 13.47
CA GLU A 69 6.95 -5.68 12.27
C GLU A 69 7.40 -4.75 11.14
N LEU A 70 7.74 -3.49 11.44
CA LEU A 70 8.21 -2.52 10.45
C LEU A 70 9.56 -2.91 9.85
N ASP A 71 10.43 -3.55 10.63
CA ASP A 71 11.69 -4.08 10.10
C ASP A 71 11.41 -5.24 9.15
N VAL A 72 10.53 -6.18 9.52
CA VAL A 72 10.15 -7.31 8.65
C VAL A 72 9.37 -6.85 7.40
N LEU A 73 8.63 -5.73 7.47
CA LEU A 73 7.91 -5.19 6.31
C LEU A 73 8.84 -4.65 5.22
N ASP A 74 10.10 -4.32 5.53
CA ASP A 74 11.10 -4.01 4.51
C ASP A 74 11.37 -5.23 3.61
N ASP A 75 11.52 -6.41 4.21
CA ASP A 75 11.72 -7.68 3.53
C ASP A 75 10.47 -8.06 2.73
N VAL A 76 9.29 -7.91 3.32
CA VAL A 76 8.02 -8.17 2.62
C VAL A 76 7.91 -7.28 1.38
N TYR A 77 8.20 -5.99 1.49
CA TYR A 77 8.16 -5.06 0.37
C TYR A 77 9.09 -5.53 -0.76
N ARG A 78 10.32 -5.93 -0.43
CA ARG A 78 11.30 -6.45 -1.40
C ARG A 78 10.86 -7.76 -2.04
N VAL A 79 10.25 -8.66 -1.27
CA VAL A 79 9.73 -9.95 -1.77
C VAL A 79 8.60 -9.70 -2.77
N VAL A 80 7.63 -8.85 -2.43
CA VAL A 80 6.50 -8.53 -3.33
C VAL A 80 7.01 -7.88 -4.62
N ALA A 81 7.95 -6.94 -4.52
CA ALA A 81 8.58 -6.31 -5.69
C ALA A 81 9.38 -7.28 -6.59
N ASN A 82 9.61 -8.53 -6.14
CA ASN A 82 10.36 -9.55 -6.86
C ASN A 82 9.63 -10.91 -6.90
N ASP A 83 8.31 -10.95 -6.69
CA ASP A 83 7.56 -12.20 -6.55
C ASP A 83 7.37 -12.97 -7.88
N GLY A 84 7.77 -12.35 -8.99
CA GLY A 84 7.70 -12.92 -10.34
C GLY A 84 6.50 -12.44 -11.15
N SER A 85 5.65 -11.58 -10.59
CA SER A 85 4.56 -10.88 -11.31
C SER A 85 5.07 -9.97 -12.42
N GLN A 86 6.34 -9.54 -12.34
CA GLN A 86 6.95 -8.48 -13.17
C GLN A 86 6.37 -7.08 -12.89
N GLU A 87 5.67 -6.92 -11.78
CA GLU A 87 5.18 -5.63 -11.28
C GLU A 87 6.26 -4.95 -10.43
N ASP A 88 6.61 -3.70 -10.72
CA ASP A 88 7.53 -2.89 -9.91
C ASP A 88 6.83 -1.80 -9.09
N ASP A 89 5.55 -1.53 -9.35
CA ASP A 89 4.68 -0.67 -8.58
C ASP A 89 4.10 -1.37 -7.36
N VAL A 90 4.85 -1.30 -6.26
CA VAL A 90 4.43 -1.82 -4.96
C VAL A 90 3.94 -0.70 -4.05
N ILE A 91 2.70 -0.80 -3.62
CA ILE A 91 2.02 0.14 -2.73
C ILE A 91 1.71 -0.57 -1.41
N LEU A 92 2.41 -0.21 -0.35
CA LEU A 92 2.12 -0.68 1.01
C LEU A 92 1.18 0.30 1.70
N LEU A 93 0.11 -0.18 2.33
CA LEU A 93 -0.80 0.67 3.06
C LEU A 93 -1.48 0.00 4.24
N GLY A 94 -1.97 0.84 5.13
CA GLY A 94 -2.84 0.46 6.23
C GLY A 94 -2.43 1.16 7.52
N ASP A 95 -2.74 0.51 8.65
CA ASP A 95 -2.45 1.01 9.98
C ASP A 95 -1.08 0.50 10.44
N LEU A 96 -0.11 1.41 10.46
CA LEU A 96 1.28 1.13 10.83
C LEU A 96 1.54 1.37 12.33
N ASN A 97 0.54 1.85 13.08
CA ASN A 97 0.64 2.21 14.50
C ASN A 97 1.80 3.16 14.88
N VAL A 98 2.48 3.74 13.88
CA VAL A 98 3.56 4.71 14.01
C VAL A 98 3.38 5.88 13.06
N ASP A 99 4.03 7.00 13.37
CA ASP A 99 4.08 8.14 12.46
C ASP A 99 5.17 7.97 11.39
N ASP A 100 5.22 8.92 10.44
CA ASP A 100 6.15 8.88 9.32
C ASP A 100 7.64 9.01 9.69
N GLN A 101 7.96 9.28 10.96
CA GLN A 101 9.34 9.41 11.45
C GLN A 101 9.84 8.13 12.13
N HIS A 102 8.97 7.17 12.41
CA HIS A 102 9.28 5.96 13.18
C HIS A 102 9.03 4.67 12.39
N LEU A 103 9.18 4.72 11.06
CA LEU A 103 8.92 3.61 10.14
C LEU A 103 10.00 2.49 10.13
N GLY A 104 10.91 2.42 11.10
CA GLY A 104 11.92 1.34 11.17
C GLY A 104 12.79 1.20 9.90
N GLU A 105 13.11 -0.04 9.51
CA GLU A 105 13.81 -0.34 8.25
C GLU A 105 12.93 -0.12 7.01
N LEU A 106 11.61 -0.29 7.11
CA LEU A 106 10.67 0.06 6.04
C LEU A 106 10.84 1.52 5.58
N GLY A 107 11.05 2.45 6.51
CA GLY A 107 11.33 3.86 6.22
C GLY A 107 12.73 4.14 5.64
N ARG A 108 13.63 3.16 5.64
CA ARG A 108 14.99 3.26 5.08
C ARG A 108 15.11 2.64 3.69
N LEU A 109 14.03 2.05 3.17
CA LEU A 109 13.98 1.57 1.79
C LEU A 109 14.35 2.71 0.82
N ALA A 110 15.15 2.39 -0.19
CA ALA A 110 15.57 3.37 -1.18
C ALA A 110 14.36 3.97 -1.91
N ASP A 111 14.34 5.29 -2.04
CA ASP A 111 13.29 6.07 -2.71
C ASP A 111 11.87 5.90 -2.12
N ILE A 112 11.73 5.28 -0.95
CA ILE A 112 10.43 5.15 -0.29
C ILE A 112 9.88 6.53 0.07
N MET A 113 8.59 6.71 -0.16
CA MET A 113 7.86 7.86 0.34
C MET A 113 6.59 7.42 1.03
N TRP A 114 6.08 8.33 1.84
CA TRP A 114 4.78 8.23 2.51
C TRP A 114 3.90 9.40 2.08
N THR A 115 2.60 9.18 2.00
CA THR A 115 1.64 10.15 1.46
C THR A 115 1.11 11.11 2.51
N VAL A 116 1.22 10.77 3.80
CA VAL A 116 0.87 11.63 4.94
C VAL A 116 2.10 11.85 5.82
N SER A 117 2.39 13.10 6.17
CA SER A 117 3.53 13.46 7.03
C SER A 117 3.11 14.46 8.10
N LYS A 118 3.54 14.25 9.34
CA LYS A 118 3.32 15.15 10.49
C LYS A 118 1.85 15.56 10.66
N THR A 119 0.91 14.69 10.26
CA THR A 119 -0.51 15.00 10.25
C THR A 119 -1.29 13.83 10.86
N PRO A 120 -2.11 14.07 11.90
CA PRO A 120 -2.87 13.00 12.53
C PRO A 120 -3.85 12.31 11.58
N THR A 121 -3.89 10.99 11.63
CA THR A 121 -4.85 10.15 10.89
C THR A 121 -5.89 9.51 11.79
N ASN A 122 -5.79 9.62 13.12
CA ASN A 122 -6.84 9.15 14.01
C ASN A 122 -8.00 10.16 14.14
N THR A 123 -9.21 9.69 14.45
CA THR A 123 -10.44 10.50 14.58
C THR A 123 -10.36 11.59 15.64
N ARG A 124 -9.53 11.37 16.68
CA ARG A 124 -9.25 12.36 17.74
C ARG A 124 -8.24 13.44 17.31
N LYS A 125 -7.64 13.32 16.13
CA LYS A 125 -6.65 14.25 15.56
C LYS A 125 -5.43 14.48 16.46
N SER A 126 -4.93 13.43 17.07
CA SER A 126 -3.81 13.46 18.01
C SER A 126 -2.61 12.63 17.60
N LYS A 127 -2.81 11.63 16.73
CA LYS A 127 -1.80 10.65 16.34
C LYS A 127 -1.90 10.33 14.86
N GLN A 128 -0.76 10.06 14.25
CA GLN A 128 -0.63 9.52 12.90
C GLN A 128 -0.28 8.05 13.04
N TYR A 129 -1.03 7.20 12.35
CA TYR A 129 -0.87 5.75 12.35
C TYR A 129 -0.98 5.18 10.94
N ASP A 130 -1.90 5.73 10.15
CA ASP A 130 -2.24 5.23 8.82
C ASP A 130 -1.39 5.91 7.76
N ASN A 131 -0.96 5.15 6.75
CA ASN A 131 -0.23 5.74 5.64
C ASN A 131 -0.31 4.89 4.37
N ILE A 132 0.10 5.48 3.25
CA ILE A 132 0.34 4.80 1.98
C ILE A 132 1.79 5.05 1.60
N LEU A 133 2.56 3.99 1.43
CA LEU A 133 3.98 4.00 1.13
C LEU A 133 4.26 3.32 -0.22
N PHE A 134 5.17 3.90 -0.98
CA PHE A 134 5.64 3.34 -2.25
C PHE A 134 6.95 4.00 -2.67
N SER A 135 7.66 3.38 -3.61
CA SER A 135 8.87 3.95 -4.19
C SER A 135 8.53 5.08 -5.16
N ARG A 136 9.10 6.27 -4.94
CA ARG A 136 8.99 7.41 -5.88
C ARG A 136 9.58 7.12 -7.25
N ARG A 137 10.55 6.23 -7.30
CA ARG A 137 11.28 5.89 -8.52
C ARG A 137 10.44 4.98 -9.42
N HIS A 138 9.71 4.06 -8.82
CA HIS A 138 8.88 3.08 -9.52
C HIS A 138 7.50 3.68 -9.83
N SER A 139 6.79 4.18 -8.83
CA SER A 139 5.41 4.67 -8.98
C SER A 139 5.31 6.12 -9.44
N GLN A 140 5.60 6.32 -10.73
CA GLN A 140 5.55 7.62 -11.41
C GLN A 140 4.13 8.04 -11.82
N GLU A 141 3.17 7.16 -11.62
CA GLU A 141 1.74 7.39 -11.83
C GLU A 141 1.15 8.22 -10.69
N PHE A 142 1.82 8.31 -9.54
CA PHE A 142 1.38 9.15 -8.44
C PHE A 142 1.30 10.62 -8.88
N THR A 143 0.11 11.22 -8.78
CA THR A 143 -0.14 12.57 -9.31
C THR A 143 0.41 13.68 -8.40
N GLY A 144 0.99 13.32 -7.26
CA GLY A 144 1.33 14.25 -6.18
C GLY A 144 0.15 14.60 -5.27
N ARG A 145 -1.08 14.15 -5.60
CA ARG A 145 -2.27 14.43 -4.78
C ARG A 145 -2.52 13.33 -3.76
N THR A 146 -2.61 13.75 -2.51
CA THR A 146 -2.81 12.89 -1.34
C THR A 146 -3.61 13.66 -0.28
N GLY A 147 -4.21 12.94 0.67
CA GLY A 147 -4.71 13.54 1.88
C GLY A 147 -5.38 12.55 2.82
N ILE A 148 -6.08 13.13 3.78
CA ILE A 148 -6.86 12.42 4.79
C ILE A 148 -8.32 12.78 4.57
N TYR A 149 -9.19 11.78 4.51
CA TYR A 149 -10.63 11.97 4.43
C TYR A 149 -11.22 12.17 5.83
N ASP A 150 -11.26 13.42 6.27
CA ASP A 150 -11.85 13.79 7.55
C ASP A 150 -13.39 13.75 7.49
N PHE A 151 -13.95 12.54 7.59
CA PHE A 151 -15.40 12.32 7.58
C PHE A 151 -16.09 13.02 8.76
N ARG A 152 -15.42 13.17 9.90
CA ARG A 152 -15.95 13.89 11.07
C ARG A 152 -16.26 15.34 10.70
N THR A 153 -15.28 16.07 10.16
CA THR A 153 -15.51 17.46 9.72
C THR A 153 -16.45 17.52 8.52
N ARG A 154 -16.30 16.63 7.55
CA ARG A 154 -17.11 16.61 6.31
C ARG A 154 -18.61 16.42 6.57
N PHE A 155 -18.97 15.58 7.53
CA PHE A 155 -20.36 15.29 7.91
C PHE A 155 -20.81 16.02 9.19
N LYS A 156 -19.96 16.90 9.74
CA LYS A 156 -20.23 17.68 10.96
C LYS A 156 -20.60 16.81 12.17
N LEU A 157 -19.94 15.66 12.31
CA LEU A 157 -20.15 14.74 13.41
C LEU A 157 -19.48 15.27 14.68
N SER A 158 -20.12 15.04 15.83
CA SER A 158 -19.41 15.09 17.12
C SER A 158 -18.30 14.03 17.15
N GLU A 159 -17.34 14.18 18.06
CA GLU A 159 -16.28 13.17 18.23
C GLU A 159 -16.87 11.81 18.58
N LYS A 160 -17.88 11.78 19.45
CA LYS A 160 -18.56 10.54 19.84
C LYS A 160 -19.20 9.84 18.65
N GLU A 161 -19.88 10.59 17.77
CA GLU A 161 -20.50 10.03 16.57
C GLU A 161 -19.46 9.53 15.57
N ALA A 162 -18.37 10.28 15.37
CA ALA A 162 -17.29 9.87 14.50
C ALA A 162 -16.63 8.56 15.00
N LEU A 163 -16.41 8.43 16.31
CA LEU A 163 -15.86 7.23 16.93
C LEU A 163 -16.79 6.01 16.86
N MET A 164 -18.09 6.18 16.59
CA MET A 164 -18.98 5.05 16.28
C MET A 164 -18.76 4.51 14.86
N VAL A 165 -18.20 5.33 13.96
CA VAL A 165 -17.85 4.91 12.59
C VAL A 165 -16.45 4.27 12.59
N SER A 166 -15.46 5.00 13.10
CA SER A 166 -14.07 4.54 13.23
C SER A 166 -13.27 5.49 14.12
N ASP A 167 -12.26 4.98 14.81
CA ASP A 167 -11.23 5.78 15.48
C ASP A 167 -10.06 6.18 14.57
N HIS A 168 -10.08 5.75 13.30
CA HIS A 168 -9.15 6.13 12.24
C HIS A 168 -9.87 6.88 11.10
N LEU A 169 -9.15 7.82 10.47
CA LEU A 169 -9.58 8.56 9.29
C LEU A 169 -8.92 7.94 8.04
N PRO A 170 -9.67 7.72 6.94
CA PRO A 170 -9.09 7.16 5.73
C PRO A 170 -7.99 8.04 5.13
N VAL A 171 -6.88 7.42 4.73
CA VAL A 171 -5.81 8.04 3.93
C VAL A 171 -6.05 7.74 2.45
N TRP A 172 -5.82 8.72 1.57
CA TRP A 172 -5.97 8.53 0.14
C TRP A 172 -4.78 9.12 -0.63
N ALA A 173 -4.46 8.50 -1.75
CA ALA A 173 -3.49 8.96 -2.73
C ALA A 173 -4.08 8.76 -4.12
N GLU A 174 -3.72 9.64 -5.05
CA GLU A 174 -4.22 9.59 -6.41
C GLU A 174 -3.13 9.24 -7.41
N PHE A 175 -3.48 8.33 -8.33
CA PHE A 175 -2.60 7.82 -9.38
C PHE A 175 -3.26 8.00 -10.74
N HIS A 176 -2.43 8.16 -11.78
CA HIS A 176 -2.85 8.10 -13.17
C HIS A 176 -3.34 6.69 -13.52
N LEU A 177 -4.21 6.60 -14.54
CA LEU A 177 -4.78 5.32 -14.96
C LEU A 177 -3.87 4.54 -15.93
N SER A 178 -2.79 5.16 -16.37
CA SER A 178 -1.87 4.62 -17.36
C SER A 178 -0.46 4.65 -16.78
N GLU A 179 0.29 3.61 -17.05
CA GLU A 179 1.73 3.50 -16.81
C GLU A 179 2.49 4.66 -17.45
N ASN A 180 3.29 5.35 -16.63
CA ASN A 180 4.24 6.38 -16.98
C ASN A 180 5.66 5.81 -16.97
N GLY A 181 5.96 4.98 -17.96
CA GLY A 181 7.30 4.39 -18.07
C GLY A 181 7.32 3.26 -19.09
N SER A 182 8.52 2.91 -19.55
CA SER A 182 8.69 1.64 -20.24
C SER A 182 8.60 0.53 -19.20
N VAL A 183 7.54 -0.28 -19.26
CA VAL A 183 7.53 -1.65 -18.72
C VAL A 183 8.93 -2.23 -18.96
N ARG A 184 9.54 -2.86 -17.96
CA ARG A 184 10.74 -3.67 -18.20
C ARG A 184 10.37 -4.71 -19.25
N GLN A 185 10.57 -4.40 -20.53
CA GLN A 185 10.68 -5.40 -21.57
C GLN A 185 11.85 -6.24 -21.12
N ALA A 186 11.54 -7.43 -20.59
CA ALA A 186 12.51 -8.49 -20.45
C ALA A 186 13.28 -8.51 -21.76
N SER A 187 14.57 -8.19 -21.70
CA SER A 187 15.46 -8.32 -22.83
C SER A 187 15.41 -9.79 -23.17
N ALA A 188 14.60 -10.16 -24.18
CA ALA A 188 14.64 -11.48 -24.76
C ALA A 188 16.05 -11.63 -25.29
N GLY A 189 16.90 -12.33 -24.54
CA GLY A 189 18.26 -12.63 -24.94
C GLY A 189 18.19 -13.20 -26.34
N GLN A 190 18.80 -12.51 -27.29
CA GLN A 190 18.96 -13.05 -28.64
C GLN A 190 19.68 -14.39 -28.53
N PRO A 191 19.19 -15.45 -29.18
CA PRO A 191 19.93 -16.70 -29.21
C PRO A 191 21.22 -16.47 -30.01
N VAL A 192 22.34 -16.74 -29.35
CA VAL A 192 23.67 -16.75 -29.99
C VAL A 192 23.65 -17.84 -31.07
N PRO A 193 23.92 -17.52 -32.35
CA PRO A 193 24.06 -18.54 -33.38
C PRO A 193 25.33 -19.36 -33.11
N ARG A 194 25.23 -20.67 -33.33
CA ARG A 194 26.34 -21.63 -33.24
C ARG A 194 27.45 -21.31 -34.23
#